data_AF-A0A7L4TNF1-F1
#
_entry.id   AF-A0A7L4TNF1-F1
#
_cell.length_a   1.000
_cell.length_b   1.000
_cell.length_c   1.000
_cell.angle_alpha   90.00
_cell.angle_beta   90.00
_cell.angle_gamma   90.00
#
_symmetry.space_group_name_H-M   'P 1'
#
loop_
_entity.id
_entity.type
_entity.pdbx_description
1 polymer ?
#
loop_
_entity_poly.entity_id
_entity_poly.type
_entity_poly.pdbx_seq_one_letter_code
_entity_poly.pdbx_strand_id
1 'polypeptide(L)'
;MSKTLLEFRKIADDVFKVAGGFLNFTSKIENQSDCIKQLETLSKQAETEKIKAIKSKDNDLANGFASFELVIDSMIFEYKMWISLKNGLFNEAWDFLIDAQDSAIRSMQAHEINGHLEKYNNRLLLIEKLIFPPQLFFSDRTIISKSSCTICGKDMQECEHIKGRFYMGEQCCERVEKIESINGIDIVKEPANKKCRAITDK
;
A
#
# COMPACT_ATOMS: atom_id res chain seq x y z
N MET A 1 -2.55 -7.95 21.99
CA MET A 1 -2.65 -6.60 21.38
C MET A 1 -2.32 -5.53 22.41
N SER A 2 -1.33 -4.68 22.12
CA SER A 2 -0.82 -3.64 23.05
C SER A 2 -1.86 -2.55 23.37
N LYS A 3 -1.84 -2.04 24.62
CA LYS A 3 -2.72 -0.93 25.06
C LYS A 3 -2.54 0.32 24.19
N THR A 4 -1.30 0.64 23.81
CA THR A 4 -0.97 1.79 22.97
C THR A 4 -1.62 1.70 21.59
N LEU A 5 -1.60 0.51 20.97
CA LEU A 5 -2.25 0.29 19.66
C LEU A 5 -3.76 0.44 19.76
N LEU A 6 -4.37 -0.03 20.85
CA LEU A 6 -5.82 0.11 21.09
C LEU A 6 -6.24 1.57 21.35
N GLU A 7 -5.39 2.35 22.03
CA GLU A 7 -5.63 3.78 22.22
C GLU A 7 -5.52 4.54 20.89
N PHE A 8 -4.49 4.28 20.10
CA PHE A 8 -4.34 4.87 18.77
C PHE A 8 -5.49 4.44 17.84
N ARG A 9 -5.93 3.18 17.92
CA ARG A 9 -7.05 2.66 17.12
C ARG A 9 -8.30 3.49 17.30
N LYS A 10 -8.64 3.89 18.53
CA LYS A 10 -9.82 4.74 18.81
C LYS A 10 -9.73 6.08 18.10
N ILE A 11 -8.56 6.72 18.16
CA ILE A 11 -8.29 7.99 17.47
C ILE A 11 -8.42 7.80 15.94
N ALA A 12 -7.82 6.72 15.42
CA ALA A 12 -7.85 6.40 14.01
C ALA A 12 -9.28 6.13 13.51
N ASP A 13 -10.09 5.38 14.26
CA ASP A 13 -11.48 5.06 13.91
C ASP A 13 -12.35 6.32 13.79
N ASP A 14 -12.14 7.32 14.66
CA ASP A 14 -12.85 8.61 14.56
C ASP A 14 -12.50 9.35 13.26
N VAL A 15 -11.22 9.38 12.89
CA VAL A 15 -10.76 9.99 11.63
C VAL A 15 -11.27 9.20 10.43
N PHE A 16 -11.17 7.86 10.46
CA PHE A 16 -11.63 7.00 9.37
C PHE A 16 -13.13 7.09 9.15
N LYS A 17 -13.93 7.27 10.21
CA LYS A 17 -15.37 7.47 10.09
C LYS A 17 -15.71 8.76 9.34
N VAL A 18 -15.02 9.86 9.65
CA VAL A 18 -15.22 11.14 8.95
C VAL A 18 -14.75 11.03 7.51
N ALA A 19 -13.53 10.52 7.29
CA ALA A 19 -12.97 10.34 5.95
C ALA A 19 -13.86 9.43 5.08
N GLY A 20 -14.29 8.29 5.60
CA GLY A 20 -15.14 7.33 4.89
C GLY A 20 -16.42 7.93 4.29
N GLY A 21 -16.97 8.98 4.90
CA GLY A 21 -18.15 9.70 4.37
C GLY A 21 -17.90 10.41 3.02
N PHE A 22 -16.66 10.79 2.73
CA PHE A 22 -16.27 11.51 1.51
C PHE A 22 -15.47 10.64 0.53
N LEU A 23 -15.21 9.38 0.88
CA LEU A 23 -14.40 8.44 0.09
C LEU A 23 -15.23 7.80 -1.05
N ASN A 24 -15.71 8.65 -1.96
CA ASN A 24 -16.53 8.28 -3.10
C ASN A 24 -16.36 9.27 -4.26
N PHE A 25 -16.70 8.82 -5.46
CA PHE A 25 -16.61 9.64 -6.67
C PHE A 25 -17.47 10.92 -6.59
N THR A 26 -18.67 10.86 -6.00
CA THR A 26 -19.62 11.99 -6.00
C THR A 26 -19.28 13.13 -5.05
N SER A 27 -18.34 12.94 -4.13
CA SER A 27 -17.93 13.98 -3.18
C SER A 27 -17.22 15.14 -3.87
N LYS A 28 -17.22 16.34 -3.28
CA LYS A 28 -16.47 17.47 -3.82
C LYS A 28 -14.96 17.30 -3.62
N ILE A 29 -14.14 17.79 -4.55
CA ILE A 29 -12.67 17.68 -4.47
C ILE A 29 -12.14 18.39 -3.22
N GLU A 30 -12.75 19.50 -2.82
CA GLU A 30 -12.37 20.25 -1.62
C GLU A 30 -12.52 19.40 -0.36
N ASN A 31 -13.67 18.72 -0.21
CA ASN A 31 -13.92 17.82 0.92
C ASN A 31 -12.93 16.63 0.94
N GLN A 32 -12.63 16.06 -0.23
CA GLN A 32 -11.66 14.98 -0.34
C GLN A 32 -10.24 15.44 0.01
N SER A 33 -9.86 16.62 -0.43
CA SER A 33 -8.55 17.23 -0.13
C SER A 33 -8.40 17.53 1.37
N ASP A 34 -9.46 17.97 2.04
CA ASP A 34 -9.44 18.18 3.48
C ASP A 34 -9.36 16.86 4.25
N CYS A 35 -9.99 15.79 3.78
CA CYS A 35 -9.83 14.45 4.34
C CYS A 35 -8.39 13.93 4.18
N ILE A 36 -7.76 14.15 3.02
CA ILE A 36 -6.33 13.81 2.81
C ILE A 36 -5.46 14.50 3.86
N LYS A 37 -5.64 15.81 4.11
CA LYS A 37 -4.86 16.53 5.13
C LYS A 37 -5.00 15.95 6.54
N GLN A 38 -6.22 15.52 6.90
CA GLN A 38 -6.49 14.86 8.18
C GLN A 38 -5.78 13.51 8.28
N LEU A 39 -5.84 12.71 7.21
CA LEU A 39 -5.15 11.43 7.10
C LEU A 39 -3.63 11.59 7.14
N GLU A 40 -3.06 12.59 6.46
CA GLU A 40 -1.63 12.90 6.52
C GLU A 40 -1.20 13.31 7.93
N THR A 41 -2.06 14.02 8.66
CA THR A 41 -1.81 14.36 10.07
C THR A 41 -1.80 13.11 10.94
N LEU A 42 -2.77 12.20 10.75
CA LEU A 42 -2.82 10.92 11.46
C LEU A 42 -1.61 10.03 11.11
N SER A 43 -1.16 10.04 9.85
CA SER A 43 0.02 9.31 9.40
C SER A 43 1.28 9.76 10.14
N LYS A 44 1.48 11.07 10.30
CA LYS A 44 2.62 11.62 11.08
C LYS A 44 2.59 11.21 12.54
N GLN A 45 1.40 11.07 13.12
CA GLN A 45 1.24 10.57 14.49
C GLN A 45 1.63 9.08 14.57
N ALA A 46 1.15 8.26 13.63
CA ALA A 46 1.53 6.84 13.56
C ALA A 46 3.05 6.67 13.37
N GLU A 47 3.67 7.47 12.49
CA GLU A 47 5.12 7.47 12.26
C GLU A 47 5.91 7.80 13.53
N THR A 48 5.46 8.80 14.28
CA THR A 48 6.10 9.18 15.54
C THR A 48 6.09 8.03 16.54
N GLU A 49 4.96 7.33 16.68
CA GLU A 49 4.86 6.17 17.57
C GLU A 49 5.64 4.96 17.06
N LYS A 50 5.66 4.73 15.74
CA LYS A 50 6.50 3.70 15.10
C LYS A 50 7.98 3.91 15.43
N ILE A 51 8.48 5.14 15.30
CA ILE A 51 9.88 5.48 15.63
C ILE A 51 10.18 5.21 17.11
N LYS A 52 9.24 5.50 18.03
CA LYS A 52 9.40 5.18 19.45
C LYS A 52 9.49 3.67 19.67
N ALA A 53 8.61 2.90 19.04
CA ALA A 53 8.62 1.44 19.10
C ALA A 53 9.92 0.83 18.54
N ILE A 54 10.44 1.38 17.44
CA ILE A 54 11.71 0.96 16.86
C ILE A 54 12.86 1.21 17.85
N LYS A 55 12.90 2.39 18.48
CA LYS A 55 13.92 2.74 19.49
C LYS A 55 13.85 1.83 20.72
N SER A 56 12.65 1.42 21.14
CA SER A 56 12.45 0.45 22.23
C SER A 56 12.65 -1.01 21.80
N LYS A 57 12.98 -1.27 20.53
CA LYS A 57 13.12 -2.62 19.95
C LYS A 57 11.85 -3.47 20.09
N ASP A 58 10.68 -2.82 20.06
CA ASP A 58 9.39 -3.48 20.13
C ASP A 58 8.86 -3.76 18.72
N ASN A 59 9.08 -4.98 18.26
CA ASN A 59 8.67 -5.42 16.93
C ASN A 59 7.15 -5.42 16.75
N ASP A 60 6.39 -5.82 17.78
CA ASP A 60 4.93 -5.90 17.71
C ASP A 60 4.33 -4.50 17.54
N LEU A 61 4.76 -3.55 18.38
CA LEU A 61 4.34 -2.16 18.27
C LEU A 61 4.78 -1.52 16.95
N ALA A 62 6.03 -1.71 16.52
CA ALA A 62 6.54 -1.14 15.28
C ALA A 62 5.74 -1.63 14.06
N ASN A 63 5.46 -2.95 14.02
CA ASN A 63 4.64 -3.54 12.97
C ASN A 63 3.17 -3.07 13.06
N GLY A 64 2.63 -2.91 14.26
CA GLY A 64 1.29 -2.36 14.49
C GLY A 64 1.13 -0.93 13.96
N PHE A 65 2.10 -0.05 14.20
CA PHE A 65 2.08 1.31 13.64
C PHE A 65 2.36 1.36 12.14
N ALA A 66 3.23 0.50 11.61
CA ALA A 66 3.39 0.34 10.17
C ALA A 66 2.06 -0.10 9.50
N SER A 67 1.30 -0.99 10.16
CA SER A 67 -0.04 -1.37 9.69
C SER A 67 -0.99 -0.17 9.64
N PHE A 68 -0.93 0.76 10.61
CA PHE A 68 -1.72 2.00 10.57
C PHE A 68 -1.31 2.94 9.43
N GLU A 69 -0.01 3.17 9.24
CA GLU A 69 0.48 3.99 8.11
C GLU A 69 -0.03 3.44 6.77
N LEU A 70 0.06 2.11 6.58
CA LEU A 70 -0.35 1.47 5.32
C LEU A 70 -1.86 1.56 5.05
N VAL A 71 -2.73 1.47 6.07
CA VAL A 71 -4.17 1.68 5.83
C VAL A 71 -4.51 3.15 5.58
N ILE A 72 -3.79 4.07 6.22
CA ILE A 72 -3.93 5.52 5.99
C ILE A 72 -3.51 5.85 4.55
N ASP A 73 -2.35 5.35 4.11
CA ASP A 73 -1.87 5.48 2.75
C ASP A 73 -2.88 4.91 1.75
N SER A 74 -3.44 3.73 2.02
CA SER A 74 -4.47 3.15 1.17
C SER A 74 -5.67 4.09 0.96
N MET A 75 -6.16 4.73 2.03
CA MET A 75 -7.27 5.68 1.91
C MET A 75 -6.86 6.95 1.17
N ILE A 76 -5.65 7.47 1.40
CA ILE A 76 -5.12 8.63 0.67
C ILE A 76 -5.02 8.32 -0.82
N PHE A 77 -4.48 7.16 -1.19
CA PHE A 77 -4.37 6.73 -2.58
C PHE A 77 -5.75 6.57 -3.21
N GLU A 78 -6.72 6.02 -2.50
CA GLU A 78 -8.09 5.95 -3.02
C GLU A 78 -8.70 7.35 -3.26
N TYR A 79 -8.47 8.33 -2.38
CA TYR A 79 -8.87 9.71 -2.67
C TYR A 79 -8.17 10.28 -3.89
N LYS A 80 -6.86 10.09 -4.00
CA LYS A 80 -6.07 10.56 -5.14
C LYS A 80 -6.59 9.94 -6.43
N MET A 81 -6.95 8.66 -6.42
CA MET A 81 -7.62 7.99 -7.54
C MET A 81 -8.93 8.71 -7.93
N TRP A 82 -9.82 8.97 -6.97
CA TRP A 82 -11.09 9.66 -7.26
C TRP A 82 -10.88 11.08 -7.79
N ILE A 83 -9.90 11.81 -7.27
CA ILE A 83 -9.55 13.16 -7.72
C ILE A 83 -8.97 13.11 -9.15
N SER A 84 -8.04 12.19 -9.43
CA SER A 84 -7.47 11.99 -10.76
C SER A 84 -8.54 11.62 -11.79
N LEU A 85 -9.52 10.77 -11.45
CA LEU A 85 -10.66 10.47 -12.33
C LEU A 85 -11.47 11.72 -12.70
N LYS A 86 -11.75 12.60 -11.72
CA LYS A 86 -12.49 13.85 -11.96
C LYS A 86 -11.73 14.82 -12.86
N ASN A 87 -10.40 14.78 -12.80
CA ASN A 87 -9.52 15.63 -13.60
C ASN A 87 -9.17 15.01 -14.96
N GLY A 88 -9.70 13.83 -15.30
CA GLY A 88 -9.37 13.13 -16.54
C GLY A 88 -7.98 12.49 -16.57
N LEU A 89 -7.30 12.40 -15.43
CA LEU A 89 -5.97 11.82 -15.28
C LEU A 89 -6.08 10.30 -15.06
N PHE A 90 -6.58 9.58 -16.07
CA PHE A 90 -6.97 8.17 -15.92
C PHE A 90 -5.81 7.23 -15.63
N ASN A 91 -4.62 7.50 -16.18
CA ASN A 91 -3.44 6.69 -15.93
C ASN A 91 -2.96 6.81 -14.48
N GLU A 92 -2.95 8.03 -13.94
CA GLU A 92 -2.64 8.27 -12.53
C GLU A 92 -3.70 7.67 -11.62
N ALA A 93 -4.97 7.78 -12.00
CA ALA A 93 -6.07 7.19 -11.23
C ALA A 93 -5.91 5.67 -11.08
N TRP A 94 -5.52 4.97 -12.14
CA TRP A 94 -5.20 3.55 -12.07
C TRP A 94 -4.03 3.29 -11.13
N ASP A 95 -2.93 4.03 -11.27
CA ASP A 95 -1.74 3.83 -10.44
C ASP A 95 -2.06 4.01 -8.95
N PHE A 96 -2.85 5.02 -8.62
CA PHE A 96 -3.35 5.25 -7.27
C PHE A 96 -4.29 4.14 -6.79
N LEU A 97 -5.14 3.56 -7.65
CA LEU A 97 -5.95 2.39 -7.25
C LEU A 97 -5.06 1.21 -6.87
N ILE A 98 -4.02 0.92 -7.68
CA ILE A 98 -3.10 -0.18 -7.39
C ILE A 98 -2.33 0.09 -6.10
N ASP A 99 -1.85 1.31 -5.88
CA ASP A 99 -1.19 1.69 -4.62
C ASP A 99 -2.11 1.53 -3.41
N ALA A 100 -3.40 1.84 -3.56
CA ALA A 100 -4.39 1.62 -2.51
C ALA A 100 -4.54 0.13 -2.18
N GLN A 101 -4.72 -0.72 -3.20
CA GLN A 101 -4.85 -2.17 -3.04
C GLN A 101 -3.60 -2.77 -2.35
N ASP A 102 -2.42 -2.43 -2.84
CA ASP A 102 -1.15 -2.90 -2.29
C ASP A 102 -0.97 -2.47 -0.83
N SER A 103 -1.30 -1.21 -0.51
CA SER A 103 -1.18 -0.69 0.86
C SER A 103 -2.18 -1.36 1.81
N ALA A 104 -3.42 -1.61 1.38
CA ALA A 104 -4.40 -2.35 2.17
C ALA A 104 -3.95 -3.79 2.47
N ILE A 105 -3.43 -4.50 1.47
CA ILE A 105 -2.91 -5.87 1.64
C ILE A 105 -1.71 -5.87 2.59
N ARG A 106 -0.75 -4.96 2.39
CA ARG A 106 0.44 -4.84 3.23
C ARG A 106 0.09 -4.47 4.66
N SER A 107 -0.94 -3.65 4.88
CA SER A 107 -1.44 -3.32 6.22
C SER A 107 -1.88 -4.57 6.99
N MET A 108 -2.63 -5.46 6.34
CA MET A 108 -3.06 -6.74 6.91
C MET A 108 -1.88 -7.69 7.17
N GLN A 109 -0.87 -7.69 6.30
CA GLN A 109 0.35 -8.48 6.47
C GLN A 109 1.26 -7.96 7.59
N ALA A 110 1.25 -6.66 7.84
CA ALA A 110 2.08 -6.03 8.85
C ALA A 110 1.65 -6.45 10.26
N HIS A 111 0.36 -6.41 10.57
CA HIS A 111 -0.13 -6.69 11.91
C HIS A 111 -1.64 -7.00 11.96
N GLU A 112 -2.06 -7.84 12.91
CA GLU A 112 -3.45 -8.30 13.08
C GLU A 112 -4.46 -7.19 13.42
N ILE A 113 -3.99 -6.04 13.93
CA ILE A 113 -4.81 -4.86 14.29
C ILE A 113 -5.74 -4.42 13.16
N ASN A 114 -5.28 -4.57 11.91
CA ASN A 114 -6.05 -4.25 10.71
C ASN A 114 -6.38 -5.50 9.87
N GLY A 115 -6.32 -6.70 10.45
CA GLY A 115 -6.64 -7.94 9.74
C GLY A 115 -8.07 -8.04 9.20
N HIS A 116 -8.98 -7.16 9.64
CA HIS A 116 -10.38 -7.10 9.19
C HIS A 116 -10.61 -6.30 7.90
N LEU A 117 -9.55 -5.79 7.26
CA LEU A 117 -9.66 -4.97 6.05
C LEU A 117 -10.05 -5.73 4.78
N GLU A 118 -10.34 -7.04 4.84
CA GLU A 118 -10.77 -7.84 3.68
C GLU A 118 -11.95 -7.21 2.93
N LYS A 119 -12.95 -6.69 3.65
CA LYS A 119 -14.11 -6.02 3.02
C LYS A 119 -13.70 -4.75 2.28
N TYR A 120 -12.76 -4.00 2.84
CA TYR A 120 -12.24 -2.78 2.22
C TYR A 120 -11.43 -3.12 0.96
N ASN A 121 -10.56 -4.12 1.02
CA ASN A 121 -9.81 -4.59 -0.13
C ASN A 121 -10.72 -5.13 -1.25
N ASN A 122 -11.76 -5.89 -0.89
CA ASN A 122 -12.77 -6.36 -1.84
C ASN A 122 -13.51 -5.20 -2.53
N ARG A 123 -13.77 -4.10 -1.81
CA ARG A 123 -14.35 -2.89 -2.40
C ARG A 123 -13.39 -2.25 -3.42
N LEU A 124 -12.09 -2.17 -3.13
CA LEU A 124 -11.09 -1.68 -4.09
C LEU A 124 -11.01 -2.56 -5.35
N LEU A 125 -11.13 -3.89 -5.20
CA LEU A 125 -11.21 -4.83 -6.33
C LEU A 125 -12.49 -4.64 -7.17
N LEU A 126 -13.61 -4.30 -6.53
CA LEU A 126 -14.84 -3.96 -7.25
C LEU A 126 -14.71 -2.63 -8.01
N ILE A 127 -14.08 -1.63 -7.41
CA ILE A 127 -13.77 -0.36 -8.08
C ILE A 127 -12.93 -0.62 -9.34
N GLU A 128 -11.88 -1.45 -9.24
CA GLU A 128 -11.06 -1.85 -10.39
C GLU A 128 -11.92 -2.37 -11.55
N LYS A 129 -12.82 -3.32 -11.27
CA LYS A 129 -13.62 -4.00 -12.29
C LYS A 129 -14.76 -3.16 -12.86
N LEU A 130 -15.29 -2.20 -12.10
CA LEU A 130 -16.47 -1.43 -12.46
C LEU A 130 -16.13 -0.07 -13.07
N ILE A 131 -15.02 0.53 -12.65
CA ILE A 131 -14.65 1.89 -13.05
C ILE A 131 -13.64 1.89 -14.20
N PHE A 132 -12.74 0.91 -14.23
CA PHE A 132 -11.68 0.87 -15.24
C PHE A 132 -12.00 -0.19 -16.31
N PRO A 133 -11.71 0.09 -17.60
CA PRO A 133 -11.84 -0.91 -18.65
C PRO A 133 -10.84 -2.06 -18.44
N PRO A 134 -11.07 -3.23 -19.06
CA PRO A 134 -10.08 -4.32 -19.05
C PRO A 134 -8.71 -3.82 -19.53
N GLN A 135 -7.67 -4.12 -18.76
CA GLN A 135 -6.30 -3.71 -19.06
C GLN A 135 -5.54 -4.84 -19.77
N LEU A 136 -4.56 -4.46 -20.58
CA LEU A 136 -3.57 -5.38 -21.13
C LEU A 136 -2.31 -5.30 -20.27
N PHE A 137 -1.92 -6.41 -19.64
CA PHE A 137 -0.78 -6.45 -18.73
C PHE A 137 0.43 -7.15 -19.32
N PHE A 138 1.59 -6.78 -18.81
CA PHE A 138 2.88 -7.31 -19.18
C PHE A 138 3.63 -7.82 -17.96
N SER A 139 4.37 -8.91 -18.13
CA SER A 139 5.36 -9.39 -17.16
C SER A 139 6.69 -9.57 -17.87
N ASP A 140 7.76 -9.13 -17.23
CA ASP A 140 9.12 -9.34 -17.69
C ASP A 140 9.62 -10.74 -17.33
N ARG A 141 10.47 -11.31 -18.18
CA ARG A 141 11.25 -12.52 -17.90
C ARG A 141 12.69 -12.16 -17.57
N THR A 142 12.87 -11.55 -16.41
CA THR A 142 14.18 -11.07 -15.96
C THR A 142 14.94 -12.16 -15.19
N ILE A 143 16.19 -12.36 -15.56
CA ILE A 143 17.14 -13.17 -14.77
C ILE A 143 17.89 -12.21 -13.85
N ILE A 144 17.70 -12.38 -12.54
CA ILE A 144 18.41 -11.63 -11.50
C ILE A 144 19.65 -12.44 -11.10
N SER A 145 20.84 -11.87 -11.27
CA SER A 145 22.09 -12.51 -10.84
C SER A 145 22.54 -12.10 -9.45
N LYS A 146 22.02 -11.00 -8.92
CA LYS A 146 22.30 -10.55 -7.55
C LYS A 146 21.15 -9.78 -6.94
N SER A 147 20.75 -10.16 -5.73
CA SER A 147 19.77 -9.43 -4.93
C SER A 147 20.04 -9.56 -3.44
N SER A 148 19.59 -8.57 -2.67
CA SER A 148 19.78 -8.51 -1.22
C SER A 148 18.47 -8.30 -0.48
N CYS A 149 18.44 -8.76 0.76
CA CYS A 149 17.32 -8.53 1.68
C CYS A 149 17.31 -7.08 2.16
N THR A 150 16.16 -6.40 2.12
CA THR A 150 16.04 -5.03 2.61
C THR A 150 16.24 -4.87 4.12
N ILE A 151 16.08 -5.95 4.91
CA ILE A 151 16.18 -5.90 6.37
C ILE A 151 17.63 -6.06 6.85
N CYS A 152 18.39 -7.01 6.29
CA CYS A 152 19.76 -7.30 6.75
C CYS A 152 20.86 -7.01 5.72
N GLY A 153 20.51 -6.71 4.47
CA GLY A 153 21.47 -6.46 3.39
C GLY A 153 22.25 -7.68 2.90
N LYS A 154 22.02 -8.87 3.47
CA LYS A 154 22.62 -10.12 2.98
C LYS A 154 22.00 -10.54 1.66
N ASP A 155 22.71 -11.41 0.93
CA ASP A 155 22.16 -12.09 -0.24
C ASP A 155 20.84 -12.79 0.11
N MET A 156 19.86 -12.75 -0.79
CA MET A 156 18.55 -13.37 -0.57
C MET A 156 18.63 -14.88 -0.33
N GLN A 157 19.65 -15.57 -0.86
CA GLN A 157 19.86 -17.01 -0.65
C GLN A 157 20.44 -17.32 0.74
N GLU A 158 21.09 -16.35 1.38
CA GLU A 158 21.76 -16.49 2.69
C GLU A 158 20.98 -15.84 3.84
N CYS A 159 19.82 -15.24 3.53
CA CYS A 159 19.01 -14.51 4.48
C CYS A 159 17.97 -15.41 5.17
N GLU A 160 17.78 -15.24 6.48
CA GLU A 160 16.75 -15.93 7.26
C GLU A 160 15.40 -15.18 7.30
N HIS A 161 15.33 -13.96 6.76
CA HIS A 161 14.09 -13.18 6.72
C HIS A 161 13.15 -13.70 5.63
N ILE A 162 11.91 -13.96 6.04
CA ILE A 162 10.82 -14.34 5.13
C ILE A 162 10.37 -13.13 4.31
N LYS A 163 10.49 -13.22 2.96
CA LYS A 163 9.99 -12.21 2.02
C LYS A 163 8.49 -11.94 2.25
N GLY A 164 8.12 -10.67 2.29
CA GLY A 164 6.76 -10.20 2.55
C GLY A 164 6.40 -10.04 4.04
N ARG A 165 7.20 -10.58 4.97
CA ARG A 165 6.97 -10.41 6.42
C ARG A 165 7.53 -9.07 6.92
N PHE A 166 6.87 -8.48 7.91
CA PHE A 166 7.31 -7.25 8.56
C PHE A 166 8.23 -7.51 9.75
N TYR A 167 9.30 -6.73 9.83
CA TYR A 167 10.30 -6.71 10.89
C TYR A 167 10.54 -5.25 11.29
N MET A 168 10.31 -4.92 12.56
CA MET A 168 10.53 -3.57 13.10
C MET A 168 9.86 -2.45 12.28
N GLY A 169 8.65 -2.70 11.79
CA GLY A 169 7.88 -1.73 11.00
C GLY A 169 8.26 -1.66 9.51
N GLU A 170 9.18 -2.49 9.04
CA GLU A 170 9.58 -2.57 7.63
C GLU A 170 9.26 -3.94 7.02
N GLN A 171 8.78 -3.95 5.78
CA GLN A 171 8.56 -5.21 5.07
C GLN A 171 9.87 -5.74 4.50
N CYS A 172 10.13 -7.03 4.70
CA CYS A 172 11.22 -7.72 4.03
C CYS A 172 10.92 -7.86 2.54
N CYS A 173 11.65 -7.09 1.74
CA CYS A 173 11.60 -7.10 0.30
C CYS A 173 12.95 -7.56 -0.27
N GLU A 174 12.91 -7.91 -1.54
CA GLU A 174 14.10 -8.19 -2.33
C GLU A 174 14.53 -6.91 -3.03
N ARG A 175 15.77 -6.49 -2.81
CA ARG A 175 16.43 -5.42 -3.54
C ARG A 175 17.25 -6.05 -4.66
N VAL A 176 16.80 -5.87 -5.90
CA VAL A 176 17.55 -6.31 -7.09
C VAL A 176 18.77 -5.40 -7.27
N GLU A 177 19.98 -5.99 -7.23
CA GLU A 177 21.25 -5.26 -7.39
C GLU A 177 21.83 -5.41 -8.79
N LYS A 178 21.64 -6.59 -9.40
CA LYS A 178 22.10 -6.87 -10.76
C LYS A 178 21.09 -7.73 -11.51
N ILE A 179 20.67 -7.21 -12.66
CA ILE A 179 19.95 -7.95 -13.69
C ILE A 179 20.98 -8.52 -14.65
N GLU A 180 20.93 -9.83 -14.89
CA GLU A 180 21.80 -10.52 -15.84
C GLU A 180 21.28 -10.37 -17.27
N SER A 181 19.99 -10.63 -17.46
CA SER A 181 19.34 -10.49 -18.77
C SER A 181 17.83 -10.31 -18.62
N ILE A 182 17.22 -9.73 -19.66
CA ILE A 182 15.76 -9.69 -19.84
C ILE A 182 15.45 -10.55 -21.07
N ASN A 183 14.82 -11.70 -20.85
CA ASN A 183 14.61 -12.72 -21.88
C ASN A 183 13.29 -12.55 -22.64
N GLY A 184 12.62 -11.43 -22.44
CA GLY A 184 11.37 -11.08 -23.11
C GLY A 184 10.34 -10.49 -22.17
N ILE A 185 9.21 -10.15 -22.77
CA ILE A 185 8.03 -9.59 -22.13
C ILE A 185 6.84 -10.44 -22.57
N ASP A 186 6.09 -10.97 -21.61
CA ASP A 186 4.90 -11.77 -21.86
C ASP A 186 3.64 -10.95 -21.61
N ILE A 187 2.63 -11.16 -22.45
CA ILE A 187 1.28 -10.63 -22.23
C ILE A 187 0.57 -11.57 -21.26
N VAL A 188 0.12 -11.05 -20.13
CA VAL A 188 -0.48 -11.84 -19.04
C VAL A 188 -1.84 -11.30 -18.65
N LYS A 189 -2.67 -12.17 -18.07
CA LYS A 189 -3.97 -11.77 -17.49
C LYS A 189 -3.83 -11.24 -16.07
N GLU A 190 -2.97 -11.88 -15.28
CA GLU A 190 -2.77 -11.58 -13.85
C GLU A 190 -1.28 -11.28 -13.62
N PRO A 191 -0.84 -10.02 -13.76
CA PRO A 191 0.55 -9.64 -13.51
C PRO A 191 0.85 -9.59 -12.01
N ALA A 192 2.13 -9.77 -11.64
CA ALA A 192 2.59 -9.49 -10.29
C ALA A 192 2.51 -7.98 -9.94
N ASN A 193 2.70 -7.12 -10.95
CA ASN A 193 2.54 -5.67 -10.82
C ASN A 193 1.51 -5.17 -11.84
N LYS A 194 0.32 -4.79 -11.36
CA LYS A 194 -0.77 -4.27 -12.19
C LYS A 194 -0.49 -2.87 -12.77
N LYS A 195 0.60 -2.20 -12.40
CA LYS A 195 1.06 -0.97 -13.08
C LYS A 195 1.77 -1.27 -14.39
N CYS A 196 2.28 -2.50 -14.59
CA CYS A 196 2.88 -2.96 -15.83
C CYS A 196 1.80 -3.28 -16.88
N ARG A 197 1.17 -2.23 -17.41
CA ARG A 197 0.08 -2.30 -18.37
C ARG A 197 0.39 -1.51 -19.63
N ALA A 198 -0.37 -1.76 -20.70
CA ALA A 198 -0.36 -0.92 -21.87
C ALA A 198 -0.93 0.46 -21.53
N ILE A 199 -0.15 1.51 -21.82
CA ILE A 199 -0.58 2.91 -21.68
C ILE A 199 -0.76 3.47 -23.09
N THR A 200 -1.86 4.17 -23.31
CA THR A 200 -2.10 4.93 -24.55
C THR A 200 -2.06 6.42 -24.24
N ASP A 201 -1.28 7.19 -24.98
CA ASP A 201 -1.12 8.65 -24.83
C ASP A 201 -2.32 9.46 -25.36
N LYS A 202 -3.55 8.95 -25.21
CA LYS A 202 -4.77 9.61 -25.70
C LYS A 202 -5.60 10.17 -24.57
#